data_AF-A0A973BTY2-F1
#
_entry.id   AF-A0A973BTY2-F1
#
_cell.length_a   1.000
_cell.length_b   1.000
_cell.length_c   1.000
_cell.angle_alpha   90.00
_cell.angle_beta   90.00
_cell.angle_gamma   90.00
#
_symmetry.space_group_name_H-M   'P 1'
#
loop_
_entity.id
_entity.type
_entity.pdbx_description
1 polymer ?
#
loop_
_entity_poly.entity_id
_entity_poly.type
_entity_poly.pdbx_seq_one_letter_code
_entity_poly.pdbx_strand_id
1 'polypeptide(L)'
;MGSWLVIEDEAASGGHVVTTPIVGSSLRELAEIAAVDLDTPYDAGADTPPIGDRDASIDVDPEALVSIASWFVAAGAALDDAVIELAGRGLDVTGPRLWPEHFDVAIEVHLPGGRGINLGGSPGDGFSTEPYLYVGPWGPERPGDDG
;
A
#
# COMPACT_ATOMS: atom_id res chain seq x y z
N MET A 1 19.32 8.68 5.57
CA MET A 1 18.60 9.58 4.64
C MET A 1 17.40 10.12 5.40
N GLY A 2 17.08 11.41 5.29
CA GLY A 2 15.86 11.95 5.92
C GLY A 2 14.63 11.59 5.09
N SER A 3 13.49 11.38 5.73
CA SER A 3 12.19 11.20 5.08
C SER A 3 11.51 12.56 4.93
N TRP A 4 11.13 12.93 3.70
CA TRP A 4 10.60 14.25 3.36
C TRP A 4 9.31 14.13 2.57
N LEU A 5 8.33 14.98 2.91
CA LEU A 5 7.23 15.33 2.03
C LEU A 5 7.73 16.41 1.07
N VAL A 6 7.51 16.21 -0.22
CA VAL A 6 7.83 17.18 -1.27
C VAL A 6 6.55 17.47 -2.05
N ILE A 7 6.16 18.75 -2.12
CA ILE A 7 5.02 19.22 -2.89
C ILE A 7 5.53 20.15 -4.00
N GLU A 8 5.22 19.82 -5.24
CA GLU A 8 5.51 20.62 -6.42
C GLU A 8 4.21 21.17 -6.98
N ASP A 9 4.14 22.50 -7.19
CA ASP A 9 2.98 23.17 -7.78
C ASP A 9 3.43 24.04 -8.96
N GLU A 10 2.74 23.90 -10.09
CA GLU A 10 2.90 24.78 -11.25
C GLU A 10 2.00 26.02 -11.08
N ALA A 11 2.46 26.97 -10.26
CA ALA A 11 1.83 28.28 -10.22
C ALA A 11 2.08 29.02 -11.55
N ALA A 12 1.11 29.84 -11.98
CA ALA A 12 1.20 30.66 -13.20
C ALA A 12 2.41 31.64 -13.23
N SER A 13 3.11 31.82 -12.11
CA SER A 13 4.31 32.65 -11.94
C SER A 13 5.63 31.87 -11.91
N GLY A 14 5.63 30.56 -12.18
CA GLY A 14 6.78 29.67 -12.07
C GLY A 14 6.59 28.62 -10.96
N GLY A 15 7.16 27.42 -11.16
CA GLY A 15 6.97 26.29 -10.25
C GLY A 15 7.46 26.58 -8.83
N HIS A 16 6.70 26.12 -7.84
CA HIS A 16 7.00 26.23 -6.42
C HIS A 16 7.22 24.84 -5.83
N VAL A 17 8.28 24.67 -5.02
CA VAL A 17 8.58 23.43 -4.31
C VAL A 17 8.58 23.69 -2.81
N VAL A 18 7.75 22.96 -2.09
CA VAL A 18 7.73 22.93 -0.61
C VAL A 18 8.27 21.60 -0.14
N THR A 19 9.16 21.64 0.85
CA THR A 19 9.63 20.43 1.52
C THR A 19 9.39 20.52 3.02
N THR A 20 9.04 19.39 3.63
CA THR A 20 8.88 19.26 5.08
C THR A 20 9.30 17.87 5.53
N PRO A 21 10.00 17.72 6.68
CA PRO A 21 10.34 16.41 7.19
C PRO A 21 9.06 15.64 7.56
N ILE A 22 9.02 14.34 7.27
CA ILE A 22 7.90 13.49 7.71
C ILE A 22 8.08 13.15 9.20
N VAL A 23 9.28 12.71 9.56
CA VAL A 23 9.62 12.38 10.96
C VAL A 23 9.73 13.68 11.75
N GLY A 24 9.03 13.75 12.88
CA GLY A 24 8.95 14.93 13.73
C GLY A 24 7.78 15.86 13.41
N SER A 25 7.09 15.66 12.27
CA SER A 25 5.86 16.38 11.93
C SER A 25 4.63 15.59 12.34
N SER A 26 3.51 16.29 12.49
CA SER A 26 2.20 15.68 12.72
C SER A 26 1.45 15.43 11.40
N LEU A 27 0.45 14.53 11.42
CA LEU A 27 -0.43 14.33 10.27
C LEU A 27 -1.14 15.63 9.87
N ARG A 28 -1.52 16.48 10.83
CA ARG A 28 -2.13 17.79 10.56
C ARG A 28 -1.20 18.69 9.76
N GLU A 29 0.05 18.86 10.20
CA GLU A 29 1.02 19.72 9.50
C GLU A 29 1.28 19.23 8.07
N LEU A 30 1.44 17.92 7.89
CA LEU A 30 1.64 17.33 6.56
C LEU A 30 0.41 17.53 5.66
N ALA A 31 -0.80 17.38 6.22
CA ALA A 31 -2.04 17.57 5.49
C ALA A 31 -2.27 19.03 5.07
N GLU A 32 -1.95 19.99 5.95
CA GLU A 32 -2.01 21.42 5.63
C GLU A 32 -1.08 21.78 4.45
N ILE A 33 0.14 21.23 4.45
CA ILE A 33 1.11 21.44 3.36
C ILE A 33 0.66 20.77 2.06
N ALA A 34 0.09 19.57 2.15
CA ALA A 34 -0.40 18.81 1.00
C ALA A 34 -1.79 19.25 0.53
N ALA A 35 -2.42 20.23 1.19
CA ALA A 35 -3.81 20.64 0.97
C ALA A 35 -4.82 19.46 1.03
N VAL A 36 -4.60 18.54 1.98
CA VAL A 36 -5.46 17.38 2.24
C VAL A 36 -6.38 17.67 3.42
N ASP A 37 -7.67 17.39 3.24
CA ASP A 37 -8.65 17.44 4.33
C ASP A 37 -8.72 16.10 5.07
N LEU A 38 -8.20 16.05 6.30
CA LEU A 38 -8.21 14.86 7.15
C LEU A 38 -9.59 14.49 7.70
N ASP A 39 -10.61 15.35 7.54
CA ASP A 39 -12.00 15.07 7.89
C ASP A 39 -12.79 14.48 6.72
N THR A 40 -12.23 14.49 5.50
CA THR A 40 -12.84 13.79 4.37
C THR A 40 -12.87 12.29 4.69
N PRO A 41 -14.05 11.63 4.66
CA PRO A 41 -14.14 10.21 4.88
C PRO A 41 -13.25 9.46 3.90
N TYR A 42 -12.36 8.64 4.45
CA TYR A 42 -11.50 7.75 3.69
C TYR A 42 -11.81 6.33 4.12
N ASP A 43 -12.14 5.50 3.15
CA ASP A 43 -12.38 4.07 3.32
C ASP A 43 -11.64 3.36 2.20
N ALA A 44 -10.60 2.63 2.58
CA ALA A 44 -9.84 1.77 1.68
C ALA A 44 -10.20 0.30 1.91
N GLY A 45 -11.31 0.02 2.59
CA GLY A 45 -11.80 -1.30 2.95
C GLY A 45 -11.81 -1.54 4.46
N ALA A 46 -12.20 -2.75 4.86
CA ALA A 46 -12.70 -3.05 6.21
C ALA A 46 -11.61 -2.98 7.30
N ASP A 47 -10.34 -3.12 6.92
CA ASP A 47 -9.20 -3.14 7.83
C ASP A 47 -8.43 -1.80 7.90
N THR A 48 -8.97 -0.74 7.31
CA THR A 48 -8.34 0.59 7.39
C THR A 48 -8.22 1.04 8.85
N PRO A 49 -7.00 1.30 9.38
CA PRO A 49 -6.84 1.71 10.77
C PRO A 49 -7.43 3.12 10.99
N PRO A 50 -7.89 3.42 12.22
CA PRO A 50 -8.32 4.78 12.54
C PRO A 50 -7.17 5.77 12.38
N ILE A 51 -7.47 6.99 11.95
CA ILE A 51 -6.48 8.06 11.73
C ILE A 51 -5.60 8.37 12.96
N GLY A 52 -6.07 8.05 14.17
CA GLY A 52 -5.34 8.30 15.41
C GLY A 52 -5.29 9.78 15.79
N ASP A 53 -4.27 10.14 16.59
CA ASP A 53 -4.03 11.52 16.99
C ASP A 53 -3.35 12.29 15.86
N ARG A 54 -4.08 13.27 15.28
CA ARG A 54 -3.62 14.06 14.14
C ARG A 54 -2.50 15.04 14.50
N ASP A 55 -2.36 15.36 15.78
CA ASP A 55 -1.39 16.32 16.32
C ASP A 55 -0.15 15.62 16.91
N ALA A 56 -0.15 14.28 16.99
CA ALA A 56 1.00 13.51 17.42
C ALA A 56 2.15 13.60 16.41
N SER A 57 3.36 13.75 16.93
CA SER A 57 4.59 13.69 16.13
C SER A 57 4.77 12.29 15.56
N ILE A 58 4.97 12.20 14.25
CA ILE A 58 5.32 10.96 13.56
C ILE A 58 6.75 10.59 13.94
N ASP A 59 6.92 9.38 14.44
CA ASP A 59 8.22 8.76 14.67
C ASP A 59 8.31 7.45 13.89
N VAL A 60 9.51 7.10 13.45
CA VAL A 60 9.76 5.89 12.66
C VAL A 60 10.99 5.21 13.22
N ASP A 61 10.79 3.97 13.67
CA ASP A 61 11.90 3.09 14.04
C ASP A 61 12.70 2.72 12.78
N PRO A 62 13.99 3.12 12.69
CA PRO A 62 14.81 2.82 11.51
C PRO A 62 15.02 1.33 11.28
N GLU A 63 15.08 0.50 12.33
CA GLU A 63 15.29 -0.94 12.22
C GLU A 63 14.02 -1.63 11.70
N ALA A 64 12.86 -1.23 12.23
CA ALA A 64 11.58 -1.70 11.73
C ALA A 64 11.36 -1.30 10.27
N LEU A 65 11.71 -0.05 9.90
CA LEU A 65 11.60 0.42 8.52
C LEU A 65 12.46 -0.40 7.56
N VAL A 66 13.71 -0.72 7.94
CA VAL A 66 14.58 -1.57 7.12
C VAL A 66 14.00 -2.98 6.97
N SER A 67 13.41 -3.54 8.03
CA SER A 67 12.79 -4.86 8.01
C SER A 67 11.59 -4.91 7.06
N ILE A 68 10.68 -3.92 7.17
CA ILE A 68 9.49 -3.80 6.30
C ILE A 68 9.91 -3.54 4.84
N ALA A 69 10.86 -2.63 4.61
CA ALA A 69 11.35 -2.35 3.25
C ALA A 69 12.00 -3.59 2.62
N SER A 70 12.78 -4.35 3.38
CA SER A 70 13.40 -5.59 2.91
C SER A 70 12.35 -6.64 2.52
N TRP A 71 11.25 -6.71 3.28
CA TRP A 71 10.12 -7.56 2.95
C TRP A 71 9.47 -7.16 1.62
N PHE A 72 9.14 -5.87 1.43
CA PHE A 72 8.54 -5.41 0.18
C PHE A 72 9.44 -5.61 -1.03
N VAL A 73 10.76 -5.46 -0.88
CA VAL A 73 11.71 -5.77 -1.95
C VAL A 73 11.66 -7.26 -2.33
N ALA A 74 11.65 -8.14 -1.34
CA ALA A 74 11.60 -9.58 -1.58
C ALA A 74 10.25 -10.02 -2.18
N ALA A 75 9.13 -9.55 -1.64
CA ALA A 75 7.79 -9.85 -2.12
C ALA A 75 7.59 -9.28 -3.54
N GLY A 76 7.99 -8.04 -3.79
CA GLY A 76 7.91 -7.41 -5.11
C GLY A 76 8.68 -8.19 -6.17
N ALA A 77 9.91 -8.61 -5.87
CA ALA A 77 10.70 -9.43 -6.80
C ALA A 77 10.03 -10.77 -7.13
N ALA A 78 9.48 -11.45 -6.12
CA ALA A 78 8.74 -12.70 -6.32
C ALA A 78 7.47 -12.50 -7.17
N LEU A 79 6.78 -11.36 -7.01
CA LEU A 79 5.62 -11.02 -7.81
C LEU A 79 6.00 -10.65 -9.25
N ASP A 80 7.11 -9.95 -9.47
CA ASP A 80 7.63 -9.67 -10.81
C ASP A 80 7.92 -10.98 -11.58
N ASP A 81 8.57 -11.94 -10.92
CA ASP A 81 8.81 -13.27 -11.50
C ASP A 81 7.49 -13.99 -11.83
N ALA A 82 6.50 -13.93 -10.93
CA ALA A 82 5.19 -14.52 -11.14
C ALA A 82 4.44 -13.86 -12.32
N VAL A 83 4.50 -12.54 -12.45
CA VAL A 83 3.91 -11.81 -13.59
C VAL A 83 4.51 -12.28 -14.90
N ILE A 84 5.85 -12.38 -14.98
CA ILE A 84 6.54 -12.85 -16.19
C ILE A 84 6.11 -14.28 -16.54
N GLU A 85 6.07 -15.18 -15.56
CA GLU A 85 5.67 -16.57 -15.79
C GLU A 85 4.20 -16.67 -16.26
N LEU A 86 3.27 -16.03 -15.55
CA LEU A 86 1.85 -16.11 -15.83
C LEU A 86 1.48 -15.46 -17.17
N ALA A 87 2.06 -14.29 -17.47
CA ALA A 87 1.92 -13.64 -18.77
C ALA A 87 2.51 -14.49 -19.90
N GLY A 88 3.67 -15.13 -19.67
CA GLY A 88 4.28 -16.07 -20.62
C GLY A 88 3.40 -17.30 -20.92
N ARG A 89 2.47 -17.64 -20.02
CA ARG A 89 1.44 -18.68 -20.20
C ARG A 89 0.15 -18.16 -20.83
N GLY A 90 0.10 -16.88 -21.20
CA GLY A 90 -1.06 -16.24 -21.84
C GLY A 90 -2.20 -15.88 -20.89
N LEU A 91 -1.94 -15.79 -19.58
CA LEU A 91 -2.93 -15.32 -18.61
C LEU A 91 -2.97 -13.80 -18.57
N ASP A 92 -4.13 -13.26 -18.24
CA ASP A 92 -4.31 -11.83 -17.96
C ASP A 92 -3.94 -11.57 -16.50
N VAL A 93 -2.90 -10.76 -16.28
CA VAL A 93 -2.29 -10.51 -14.97
C VAL A 93 -1.87 -9.04 -14.86
N THR A 94 -2.10 -8.44 -13.70
CA THR A 94 -1.68 -7.05 -13.43
C THR A 94 -0.23 -6.98 -12.95
N GLY A 95 0.40 -5.80 -13.08
CA GLY A 95 1.67 -5.55 -12.39
C GLY A 95 1.50 -5.47 -10.86
N PRO A 96 2.59 -5.61 -10.08
CA PRO A 96 2.55 -5.46 -8.63
C PRO A 96 2.10 -4.06 -8.23
N ARG A 97 1.18 -3.97 -7.27
CA ARG A 97 0.72 -2.70 -6.68
C ARG A 97 0.59 -2.82 -5.17
N LEU A 98 0.77 -1.71 -4.47
CA LEU A 98 0.47 -1.61 -3.05
C LEU A 98 -1.04 -1.42 -2.87
N TRP A 99 -1.66 -2.24 -2.04
CA TRP A 99 -3.06 -2.14 -1.67
C TRP A 99 -3.19 -1.47 -0.30
N PRO A 100 -3.87 -0.31 -0.21
CA PRO A 100 -3.91 0.48 1.01
C PRO A 100 -4.70 -0.18 2.15
N GLU A 101 -5.65 -1.07 1.85
CA GLU A 101 -6.50 -1.75 2.85
C GLU A 101 -5.69 -2.54 3.87
N HIS A 102 -4.78 -3.40 3.40
CA HIS A 102 -3.93 -4.26 4.22
C HIS A 102 -2.45 -3.88 4.15
N PHE A 103 -2.13 -2.81 3.41
CA PHE A 103 -0.77 -2.34 3.18
C PHE A 103 0.16 -3.44 2.63
N ASP A 104 -0.35 -4.29 1.74
CA ASP A 104 0.36 -5.39 1.11
C ASP A 104 0.66 -5.11 -0.37
N VAL A 105 1.65 -5.79 -0.93
CA VAL A 105 1.93 -5.73 -2.38
C VAL A 105 1.36 -6.98 -3.05
N ALA A 106 0.58 -6.79 -4.11
CA ALA A 106 -0.06 -7.91 -4.79
C ALA A 106 -0.30 -7.69 -6.29
N ILE A 107 -0.56 -8.80 -6.98
CA ILE A 107 -1.03 -8.87 -8.37
C ILE A 107 -2.39 -9.56 -8.42
N GLU A 108 -3.19 -9.20 -9.42
CA GLU A 108 -4.44 -9.88 -9.75
C GLU A 108 -4.25 -10.72 -11.01
N VAL A 109 -4.70 -11.97 -10.97
CA VAL A 109 -4.73 -12.89 -12.10
C VAL A 109 -6.18 -13.13 -12.49
N HIS A 110 -6.58 -12.70 -13.69
CA HIS A 110 -7.92 -12.90 -14.20
C HIS A 110 -8.06 -14.25 -14.90
N LEU A 111 -9.02 -15.05 -14.45
CA LEU A 111 -9.30 -16.38 -14.98
C LEU A 111 -10.65 -16.37 -15.74
N PRO A 112 -10.83 -17.32 -16.68
CA PRO A 112 -12.11 -17.47 -17.38
C PRO A 112 -13.29 -17.68 -16.42
N GLY A 113 -14.43 -17.08 -16.77
CA GLY A 113 -15.67 -17.20 -16.00
C GLY A 113 -15.82 -16.17 -14.87
N GLY A 114 -15.08 -15.06 -14.90
CA GLY A 114 -15.17 -14.00 -13.89
C GLY A 114 -14.56 -14.40 -12.54
N ARG A 115 -13.65 -15.36 -12.55
CA ARG A 115 -12.89 -15.80 -11.38
C ARG A 115 -11.51 -15.15 -11.43
N GLY A 116 -10.82 -15.16 -10.30
CA GLY A 116 -9.43 -14.77 -10.27
C GLY A 116 -8.75 -15.15 -8.99
N ILE A 117 -7.48 -14.78 -8.94
CA ILE A 117 -6.60 -15.07 -7.82
C ILE A 117 -5.76 -13.82 -7.57
N ASN A 118 -5.66 -13.45 -6.30
CA ASN A 118 -4.67 -12.49 -5.84
C ASN A 118 -3.44 -13.25 -5.36
N LEU A 119 -2.26 -12.87 -5.83
CA LEU A 119 -0.99 -13.32 -5.26
C LEU A 119 -0.35 -12.10 -4.62
N GLY A 120 0.02 -12.20 -3.34
CA GLY A 120 0.56 -11.05 -2.63
C GLY A 120 1.42 -11.41 -1.43
N GLY A 121 2.04 -10.37 -0.87
CA GLY A 121 2.87 -10.44 0.32
C GLY A 121 2.52 -9.32 1.29
N SER A 122 2.04 -9.68 2.46
CA SER A 122 1.71 -8.76 3.55
C SER A 122 2.89 -8.69 4.53
N PRO A 123 3.32 -7.50 4.98
CA PRO A 123 4.31 -7.36 6.06
C PRO A 123 3.74 -7.74 7.43
N GLY A 124 2.43 -8.02 7.51
CA GLY A 124 1.66 -8.27 8.71
C GLY A 124 0.42 -7.36 8.73
N ASP A 125 -0.71 -7.90 9.19
CA ASP A 125 -2.02 -7.25 9.20
C ASP A 125 -2.93 -7.88 10.30
N GLY A 126 -4.24 -7.63 10.23
CA GLY A 126 -5.22 -8.16 11.16
C GLY A 126 -5.37 -9.69 11.15
N PHE A 127 -4.97 -10.36 10.07
CA PHE A 127 -4.99 -11.82 9.97
C PHE A 127 -3.73 -12.46 10.56
N SER A 128 -2.55 -11.94 10.23
CA SER A 128 -1.27 -12.41 10.76
C SER A 128 -0.36 -11.24 11.11
N THR A 129 0.17 -11.23 12.33
CA THR A 129 1.14 -10.22 12.78
C THR A 129 2.54 -10.42 12.21
N GLU A 130 2.84 -11.60 11.66
CA GLU A 130 4.11 -11.90 11.00
C GLU A 130 3.97 -11.78 9.47
N PRO A 131 5.05 -11.41 8.73
CA PRO A 131 5.02 -11.34 7.27
C PRO A 131 4.66 -12.67 6.61
N TYR A 132 3.82 -12.62 5.58
CA TYR A 132 3.35 -13.83 4.89
C TYR A 132 3.04 -13.59 3.41
N LEU A 133 3.23 -14.64 2.60
CA LEU A 133 2.76 -14.70 1.22
C LEU A 133 1.39 -15.37 1.17
N TYR A 134 0.53 -14.94 0.27
CA TYR A 134 -0.82 -15.47 0.15
C TYR A 134 -1.25 -15.73 -1.29
N VAL A 135 -2.26 -16.60 -1.39
CA VAL A 135 -3.02 -16.88 -2.60
C VAL A 135 -4.50 -16.71 -2.25
N GLY A 136 -5.12 -15.65 -2.75
CA GLY A 136 -6.50 -15.27 -2.45
C GLY A 136 -7.41 -15.50 -3.65
N PRO A 137 -8.09 -16.66 -3.77
CA PRO A 137 -9.08 -16.84 -4.82
C PRO A 137 -10.27 -15.92 -4.58
N TRP A 138 -10.84 -15.41 -5.66
CA TRP A 138 -12.06 -14.63 -5.67
C TRP A 138 -12.93 -14.99 -6.88
N GLY A 139 -14.22 -14.73 -6.74
CA GLY A 139 -15.25 -15.16 -7.69
C GLY A 139 -16.51 -15.61 -6.95
N PRO A 140 -17.56 -15.99 -7.69
CA PRO A 140 -18.87 -16.34 -7.12
C PRO A 140 -18.82 -17.50 -6.14
N GLU A 141 -17.84 -18.39 -6.29
CA GLU A 141 -17.68 -19.59 -5.46
C GLU A 141 -16.57 -19.44 -4.40
N ARG A 142 -16.07 -18.22 -4.14
CA ARG A 142 -15.03 -17.99 -3.13
C ARG A 142 -15.51 -18.53 -1.78
N PRO A 143 -14.74 -19.40 -1.10
CA PRO A 143 -14.94 -19.67 0.30
C PRO A 143 -14.53 -18.41 1.06
N GLY A 144 -15.50 -17.57 1.41
CA GLY A 144 -15.34 -16.36 2.22
C GLY A 144 -16.52 -16.27 3.17
N ASP A 145 -16.33 -15.60 4.30
CA ASP A 145 -17.22 -15.66 5.46
C ASP A 145 -18.68 -15.36 5.07
N ASP A 146 -19.59 -16.21 5.56
CA ASP A 146 -21.04 -15.98 5.50
C ASP A 146 -21.39 -14.77 6.41
N GLY A 147 -21.07 -13.54 6.01
CA GLY A 147 -21.41 -12.35 6.81
C GLY A 147 -20.61 -11.10 6.50
#